data_AF-A0A4P9VGB3-F1
#
_entry.id   AF-A0A4P9VGB3-F1
#
_cell.length_a   1.000
_cell.length_b   1.000
_cell.length_c   1.000
_cell.angle_alpha   90.00
_cell.angle_beta   90.00
_cell.angle_gamma   90.00
#
_symmetry.space_group_name_H-M   'P 1'
#
loop_
_entity.id
_entity.type
_entity.pdbx_description
1 polymer ?
#
loop_
_entity_poly.entity_id
_entity_poly.type
_entity_poly.pdbx_seq_one_letter_code
_entity_poly.pdbx_strand_id
1 'polypeptide(L)'
;MDSPHSFFLVRLNVVDWLTLSGVVWISLSIGFMLSGHFALALSCMCLAMLCDAFDGLLARHFKTERPFGRYLDGFVDTLDYLVAPMLFLYLLGFTEPLQVIALITFIAAGIVRLAVFNEIGNVKNTEQSLAYLGLPVFWSVLLLLVVYPLYLWFGQGLLFDLLTLLLLAMSLAMVSRFTFHKFRSPKLMLAVLGGSALILLLLDIYQHQTLTTYQQQLTLSALLLWPLQLILPVIVGGVGHMWSVKQQHLPSLTQPIHAKWFGANKTWRGVLLMSAYTGLAAWLSYLLWALLDLNPPWNSLTFALIGCGLGLAYTLAELPNSWLKRRCDIPPGGAADQNSAYRGLFIALDQLDSTIGISLFCGLMLGYPLSTCVIILVAGPLTALAIKRWLYHKQLKSSQF
;
A
#
# COMPACT_ATOMS: atom_id res chain seq x y z
N MET A 1 -34.91 -27.55 14.82
CA MET A 1 -35.89 -26.53 15.27
C MET A 1 -35.79 -26.48 16.77
N ASP A 2 -35.44 -25.30 17.33
CA ASP A 2 -35.35 -25.11 18.77
C ASP A 2 -36.71 -25.34 19.43
N SER A 3 -36.70 -25.77 20.70
CA SER A 3 -37.90 -26.10 21.49
C SER A 3 -38.94 -24.96 21.46
N PRO A 4 -40.25 -25.26 21.50
CA PRO A 4 -41.34 -24.27 21.44
C PRO A 4 -41.38 -23.27 22.62
N HIS A 5 -40.42 -23.33 23.55
CA HIS A 5 -40.28 -22.45 24.71
C HIS A 5 -39.02 -21.57 24.68
N SER A 6 -38.36 -21.43 23.52
CA SER A 6 -37.22 -20.53 23.34
C SER A 6 -37.69 -19.06 23.36
N PHE A 7 -37.18 -18.23 24.28
CA PHE A 7 -37.47 -16.77 24.29
C PHE A 7 -36.94 -16.08 23.02
N PHE A 8 -35.86 -16.59 22.43
CA PHE A 8 -35.25 -16.03 21.21
C PHE A 8 -35.72 -16.76 19.95
N LEU A 9 -35.89 -16.02 18.85
CA LEU A 9 -36.28 -16.55 17.53
C LEU A 9 -35.29 -17.60 17.00
N VAL A 10 -34.00 -17.42 17.28
CA VAL A 10 -32.92 -18.33 16.90
C VAL A 10 -31.77 -18.19 17.89
N ARG A 11 -31.11 -19.31 18.24
CA ARG A 11 -29.83 -19.27 18.96
C ARG A 11 -28.67 -19.08 17.98
N LEU A 12 -27.86 -18.06 18.23
CA LEU A 12 -26.64 -17.77 17.47
C LEU A 12 -25.45 -18.52 18.06
N ASN A 13 -24.65 -19.16 17.21
CA ASN A 13 -23.37 -19.76 17.59
C ASN A 13 -22.22 -18.76 17.39
N VAL A 14 -21.00 -19.14 17.77
CA VAL A 14 -19.81 -18.28 17.68
C VAL A 14 -19.52 -17.82 16.24
N VAL A 15 -19.80 -18.66 15.24
CA VAL A 15 -19.61 -18.33 13.83
C VAL A 15 -20.63 -17.29 13.38
N ASP A 16 -21.91 -17.44 13.76
CA ASP A 16 -22.93 -16.43 13.43
C ASP A 16 -22.60 -15.06 14.06
N TRP A 17 -22.04 -15.05 15.28
CA TRP A 17 -21.54 -13.82 15.91
C TRP A 17 -20.34 -13.22 15.20
N LEU A 18 -19.46 -14.04 14.63
CA LEU A 18 -18.34 -13.57 13.81
C LEU A 18 -18.83 -12.94 12.51
N THR A 19 -19.80 -13.54 11.82
CA THR A 19 -20.47 -12.93 10.65
C THR A 19 -21.11 -11.59 11.02
N LEU A 20 -21.81 -11.51 12.16
CA LEU A 20 -22.40 -10.26 12.65
C LEU A 20 -21.37 -9.18 13.02
N SER A 21 -20.14 -9.56 13.39
CA SER A 21 -19.07 -8.57 13.62
C SER A 21 -18.73 -7.80 12.33
N GLY A 22 -18.95 -8.39 11.15
CA GLY A 22 -18.87 -7.71 9.86
C GLY A 22 -19.77 -6.48 9.80
N VAL A 23 -21.00 -6.55 10.34
CA VAL A 23 -21.93 -5.41 10.38
C VAL A 23 -21.35 -4.23 11.17
N VAL A 24 -20.61 -4.49 12.26
CA VAL A 24 -19.94 -3.45 13.03
C VAL A 24 -18.88 -2.76 12.18
N TRP A 25 -18.01 -3.53 11.52
CA TRP A 25 -16.97 -3.00 10.64
C TRP A 25 -17.53 -2.21 9.46
N ILE A 26 -18.59 -2.71 8.82
CA ILE A 26 -19.26 -2.02 7.70
C ILE A 26 -19.89 -0.71 8.18
N SER A 27 -20.53 -0.71 9.36
CA SER A 27 -21.13 0.49 9.94
C SER A 27 -20.07 1.55 10.26
N LEU A 28 -18.94 1.14 10.82
CA LEU A 28 -17.78 2.01 11.04
C LEU A 28 -17.25 2.54 9.70
N SER A 29 -17.12 1.69 8.69
CA SER A 29 -16.71 2.10 7.34
C SER A 29 -17.58 3.21 6.77
N ILE A 30 -18.91 3.03 6.85
CA ILE A 30 -19.89 4.03 6.39
C ILE A 30 -19.75 5.34 7.18
N GLY A 31 -19.61 5.27 8.51
CA GLY A 31 -19.40 6.45 9.34
C GLY A 31 -18.11 7.21 8.97
N PHE A 32 -17.03 6.49 8.69
CA PHE A 32 -15.76 7.09 8.29
C PHE A 32 -15.83 7.72 6.89
N MET A 33 -16.42 7.06 5.89
CA MET A 33 -16.53 7.64 4.53
C MET A 33 -17.44 8.88 4.51
N LEU A 34 -18.52 8.89 5.30
CA LEU A 34 -19.39 10.07 5.46
C LEU A 34 -18.66 11.24 6.13
N SER A 35 -17.65 10.95 6.95
CA SER A 35 -16.80 11.94 7.59
C SER A 35 -15.59 12.34 6.74
N GLY A 36 -15.49 11.83 5.50
CA GLY A 36 -14.37 12.07 4.59
C GLY A 36 -13.12 11.21 4.83
N HIS A 37 -13.14 10.29 5.80
CA HIS A 37 -12.04 9.38 6.13
C HIS A 37 -12.07 8.12 5.25
N PHE A 38 -11.86 8.29 3.94
CA PHE A 38 -11.96 7.20 2.96
C PHE A 38 -10.91 6.11 3.17
N ALA A 39 -9.68 6.45 3.55
CA ALA A 39 -8.66 5.44 3.82
C ALA A 39 -9.07 4.54 5.00
N LEU A 40 -9.54 5.13 6.10
CA LEU A 40 -10.02 4.38 7.25
C LEU A 40 -11.29 3.57 6.94
N ALA A 41 -12.20 4.14 6.13
CA ALA A 41 -13.39 3.43 5.68
C ALA A 41 -13.03 2.14 4.91
N LEU A 42 -12.08 2.23 3.98
CA LEU A 42 -11.62 1.07 3.21
C LEU A 42 -10.84 0.06 4.09
N SER A 43 -10.14 0.54 5.12
CA SER A 43 -9.51 -0.32 6.14
C SER A 43 -10.56 -1.18 6.86
N CYS A 44 -11.66 -0.58 7.30
CA CYS A 44 -12.76 -1.31 7.94
C CYS A 44 -13.40 -2.36 7.01
N MET A 45 -13.55 -2.08 5.71
CA MET A 45 -14.06 -3.06 4.74
C MET A 45 -13.11 -4.25 4.56
N CYS A 46 -11.80 -4.01 4.61
CA CYS A 46 -10.82 -5.11 4.60
C CYS A 46 -10.91 -5.99 5.86
N LEU A 47 -11.21 -5.38 7.02
CA LEU A 47 -11.43 -6.12 8.26
C LEU A 47 -12.75 -6.89 8.25
N ALA A 48 -13.81 -6.32 7.67
CA ALA A 48 -15.09 -7.01 7.45
C ALA A 48 -14.91 -8.26 6.58
N MET A 49 -14.24 -8.12 5.43
CA MET A 49 -13.89 -9.25 4.55
C MET A 49 -13.05 -10.31 5.25
N LEU A 50 -12.13 -9.91 6.13
CA LEU A 50 -11.32 -10.85 6.89
C LEU A 50 -12.18 -11.65 7.88
N CYS A 51 -13.20 -11.04 8.47
CA CYS A 51 -14.15 -11.71 9.36
C CYS A 51 -15.01 -12.74 8.59
N ASP A 52 -15.56 -12.37 7.43
CA ASP A 52 -16.26 -13.29 6.51
C ASP A 52 -15.38 -14.49 6.15
N ALA A 53 -14.15 -14.23 5.69
CA ALA A 53 -13.22 -15.29 5.35
C ALA A 53 -12.97 -16.29 6.51
N PHE A 54 -12.91 -15.79 7.75
CA PHE A 54 -12.72 -16.63 8.93
C PHE A 54 -13.99 -17.36 9.35
N ASP A 55 -15.17 -16.76 9.23
CA ASP A 55 -16.41 -17.43 9.62
C ASP A 55 -16.64 -18.68 8.77
N GLY A 56 -16.38 -18.63 7.45
CA GLY A 56 -16.56 -19.76 6.57
C GLY A 56 -15.53 -20.86 6.85
N LEU A 57 -14.32 -20.49 7.28
CA LEU A 57 -13.29 -21.45 7.71
C LEU A 57 -13.66 -22.12 9.03
N LEU A 58 -14.13 -21.34 10.02
CA LEU A 58 -14.51 -21.84 11.33
C LEU A 58 -15.81 -22.67 11.28
N ALA A 59 -16.78 -22.30 10.44
CA ALA A 59 -18.00 -23.09 10.21
C ALA A 59 -17.68 -24.52 9.78
N ARG A 60 -16.75 -24.66 8.81
CA ARG A 60 -16.27 -25.96 8.32
C ARG A 60 -15.48 -26.72 9.37
N HIS A 61 -14.61 -26.02 10.11
CA HIS A 61 -13.78 -26.62 11.13
C HIS A 61 -14.60 -27.19 12.29
N PHE A 62 -15.56 -26.39 12.81
CA PHE A 62 -16.45 -26.78 13.90
C PHE A 62 -17.67 -27.59 13.44
N LYS A 63 -17.84 -27.80 12.13
CA LYS A 63 -18.99 -28.50 11.52
C LYS A 63 -20.33 -27.89 11.94
N THR A 64 -20.38 -26.56 12.01
CA THR A 64 -21.58 -25.78 12.38
C THR A 64 -22.29 -25.18 11.17
N GLU A 65 -21.98 -25.65 9.96
CA GLU A 65 -22.61 -25.20 8.71
C GLU A 65 -24.12 -25.48 8.74
N ARG A 66 -24.92 -24.43 8.51
CA ARG A 66 -26.39 -24.52 8.51
C ARG A 66 -27.02 -23.54 7.52
N PRO A 67 -28.25 -23.80 7.01
CA PRO A 67 -28.92 -22.89 6.09
C PRO A 67 -29.05 -21.46 6.62
N PHE A 68 -29.38 -21.30 7.91
CA PHE A 68 -29.48 -19.98 8.56
C PHE A 68 -28.19 -19.16 8.42
N GLY A 69 -27.02 -19.78 8.65
CA GLY A 69 -25.74 -19.10 8.54
C GLY A 69 -25.45 -18.60 7.13
N ARG A 70 -25.83 -19.36 6.09
CA ARG A 70 -25.70 -18.93 4.68
C ARG A 70 -26.60 -17.74 4.36
N TYR A 71 -27.82 -17.70 4.90
CA TYR A 71 -28.69 -16.54 4.72
C TYR A 71 -28.12 -15.30 5.42
N LEU A 72 -27.66 -15.46 6.66
CA LEU A 72 -27.03 -14.40 7.44
C LEU A 72 -25.81 -13.83 6.70
N ASP A 73 -24.93 -14.71 6.23
CA ASP A 73 -23.76 -14.40 5.40
C ASP A 73 -24.15 -13.59 4.16
N GLY A 74 -25.11 -14.07 3.36
CA GLY A 74 -25.57 -13.35 2.17
C GLY A 74 -26.15 -11.94 2.45
N PHE A 75 -26.77 -11.72 3.61
CA PHE A 75 -27.22 -10.38 4.00
C PHE A 75 -26.04 -9.47 4.36
N VAL A 76 -25.05 -9.97 5.09
CA VAL A 76 -23.85 -9.21 5.46
C VAL A 76 -22.99 -8.93 4.22
N ASP A 77 -22.82 -9.90 3.32
CA ASP A 77 -22.15 -9.76 2.02
C ASP A 77 -22.77 -8.66 1.15
N THR A 78 -24.09 -8.52 1.18
CA THR A 78 -24.77 -7.46 0.43
C THR A 78 -24.34 -6.09 0.97
N LEU A 79 -24.20 -5.95 2.28
CA LEU A 79 -23.75 -4.71 2.90
C LEU A 79 -22.26 -4.44 2.63
N ASP A 80 -21.41 -5.45 2.82
CA ASP A 80 -19.95 -5.31 2.72
C ASP A 80 -19.45 -5.16 1.29
N TYR A 81 -19.98 -5.98 0.38
CA TYR A 81 -19.43 -6.13 -0.96
C TYR A 81 -20.21 -5.41 -2.05
N LEU A 82 -21.43 -4.96 -1.77
CA LEU A 82 -22.26 -4.25 -2.74
C LEU A 82 -22.58 -2.83 -2.29
N VAL A 83 -23.17 -2.66 -1.10
CA VAL A 83 -23.62 -1.34 -0.63
C VAL A 83 -22.44 -0.46 -0.23
N ALA A 84 -21.54 -0.92 0.64
CA ALA A 84 -20.41 -0.11 1.10
C ALA A 84 -19.49 0.32 -0.05
N PRO A 85 -19.12 -0.53 -1.03
CA PRO A 85 -18.29 -0.11 -2.16
C PRO A 85 -18.99 0.87 -3.09
N MET A 86 -20.29 0.70 -3.29
CA MET A 86 -21.08 1.67 -4.07
C MET A 86 -21.10 3.03 -3.40
N LEU A 87 -21.39 3.08 -2.10
CA LEU A 87 -21.40 4.34 -1.33
C LEU A 87 -20.01 4.99 -1.33
N PHE A 88 -18.95 4.18 -1.16
CA PHE A 88 -17.58 4.65 -1.21
C PHE A 88 -17.27 5.37 -2.52
N LEU A 89 -17.58 4.75 -3.67
CA LEU A 89 -17.36 5.36 -4.98
C LEU A 89 -18.25 6.60 -5.19
N TYR A 90 -19.53 6.53 -4.83
CA TYR A 90 -20.45 7.65 -4.98
C TYR A 90 -19.97 8.88 -4.19
N LEU A 91 -19.55 8.68 -2.94
CA LEU A 91 -19.04 9.75 -2.07
C LEU A 91 -17.67 10.30 -2.52
N LEU A 92 -16.88 9.52 -3.29
CA LEU A 92 -15.67 10.02 -3.96
C LEU A 92 -15.97 10.90 -5.20
N GLY A 93 -17.24 11.04 -5.57
CA GLY A 93 -17.68 11.85 -6.71
C GLY A 93 -17.99 11.04 -7.97
N PHE A 94 -18.19 9.71 -7.85
CA PHE A 94 -18.61 8.85 -8.97
C PHE A 94 -20.12 9.01 -9.25
N THR A 95 -20.53 10.20 -9.69
CA THR A 95 -21.92 10.65 -9.69
C THR A 95 -22.51 10.95 -11.07
N GLU A 96 -21.73 10.82 -12.15
CA GLU A 96 -22.25 11.05 -13.50
C GLU A 96 -23.36 10.04 -13.85
N PRO A 97 -24.31 10.37 -14.75
CA PRO A 97 -25.47 9.50 -15.01
C PRO A 97 -25.10 8.06 -15.39
N LEU A 98 -24.09 7.87 -16.26
CA LEU A 98 -23.63 6.53 -16.66
C LEU A 98 -22.91 5.79 -15.52
N GLN A 99 -22.19 6.51 -14.68
CA GLN A 99 -21.52 5.99 -13.49
C GLN A 99 -22.54 5.46 -12.48
N VAL A 100 -23.61 6.23 -12.22
CA VAL A 100 -24.73 5.81 -11.36
C VAL A 100 -25.44 4.59 -11.94
N ILE A 101 -25.68 4.54 -13.26
CA ILE A 101 -26.23 3.35 -13.93
C ILE A 101 -25.32 2.13 -13.71
N ALA A 102 -24.00 2.29 -13.83
CA ALA A 102 -23.05 1.22 -13.58
C ALA A 102 -23.08 0.73 -12.12
N LEU A 103 -23.18 1.64 -11.14
CA LEU A 103 -23.32 1.29 -9.72
C LEU A 103 -24.61 0.51 -9.44
N ILE A 104 -25.75 0.94 -9.98
CA ILE A 104 -27.05 0.25 -9.83
C ILE A 104 -26.98 -1.14 -10.45
N THR A 105 -26.43 -1.23 -11.67
CA THR A 105 -26.27 -2.50 -12.38
C THR A 105 -25.38 -3.47 -11.61
N PHE A 106 -24.29 -2.95 -11.03
CA PHE A 106 -23.36 -3.71 -10.20
C PHE A 106 -24.03 -4.30 -8.96
N ILE A 107 -24.79 -3.49 -8.20
CA ILE A 107 -25.54 -3.98 -7.04
C ILE A 107 -26.57 -5.04 -7.46
N ALA A 108 -27.36 -4.77 -8.50
CA ALA A 108 -28.41 -5.69 -8.96
C ALA A 108 -27.83 -7.04 -9.39
N ALA A 109 -26.75 -7.03 -10.18
CA ALA A 109 -26.04 -8.24 -10.59
C ALA A 109 -25.44 -8.99 -9.40
N GLY A 110 -24.85 -8.27 -8.44
CA GLY A 110 -24.30 -8.83 -7.21
C GLY A 110 -25.34 -9.53 -6.35
N ILE A 111 -26.52 -8.93 -6.15
CA ILE A 111 -27.63 -9.53 -5.39
C ILE A 111 -28.09 -10.82 -6.06
N VAL A 112 -28.27 -10.82 -7.38
CA VAL A 112 -28.63 -12.03 -8.13
C VAL A 112 -27.59 -13.13 -7.93
N ARG A 113 -26.30 -12.78 -8.03
CA ARG A 113 -25.21 -13.74 -7.85
C ARG A 113 -25.17 -14.30 -6.43
N LEU A 114 -25.39 -13.47 -5.40
CA LEU A 114 -25.46 -13.92 -4.00
C LEU A 114 -26.66 -14.84 -3.76
N ALA A 115 -27.82 -14.52 -4.34
CA ALA A 115 -29.00 -15.39 -4.27
C ALA A 115 -28.74 -16.77 -4.89
N VAL A 116 -28.11 -16.81 -6.07
CA VAL A 116 -27.69 -18.07 -6.71
C VAL A 116 -26.71 -18.82 -5.82
N PHE A 117 -25.69 -18.15 -5.26
CA PHE A 117 -24.72 -18.79 -4.38
C PHE A 117 -25.36 -19.38 -3.11
N ASN A 118 -26.35 -18.70 -2.53
CA ASN A 118 -27.10 -19.21 -1.37
C ASN A 118 -27.92 -20.47 -1.67
N GLU A 119 -28.41 -20.60 -2.92
CA GLU A 119 -29.17 -21.76 -3.37
C GLU A 119 -28.27 -22.96 -3.70
N ILE A 120 -27.26 -22.76 -4.56
CA ILE A 120 -26.46 -23.88 -5.12
C ILE A 120 -25.10 -24.08 -4.46
N GLY A 121 -24.57 -23.08 -3.76
CA GLY A 121 -23.24 -23.11 -3.15
C GLY A 121 -22.08 -23.12 -4.15
N ASN A 122 -20.98 -23.78 -3.77
CA ASN A 122 -19.79 -23.89 -4.62
C ASN A 122 -19.99 -24.98 -5.69
N VAL A 123 -19.49 -24.74 -6.90
CA VAL A 123 -19.52 -25.70 -8.03
C VAL A 123 -18.15 -26.35 -8.23
N LYS A 124 -18.10 -27.44 -8.99
CA LYS A 124 -16.83 -28.04 -9.44
C LYS A 124 -16.45 -27.47 -10.80
N ASN A 125 -15.21 -27.02 -10.94
CA ASN A 125 -14.65 -26.60 -12.24
C ASN A 125 -14.24 -27.84 -13.08
N THR A 126 -13.83 -27.62 -14.33
CA THR A 126 -13.30 -28.63 -15.27
C THR A 126 -12.16 -29.46 -14.67
N GLU A 127 -11.35 -28.87 -13.79
CA GLU A 127 -10.26 -29.53 -13.06
C GLU A 127 -10.72 -30.21 -11.74
N GLN A 128 -12.04 -30.41 -11.56
CA GLN A 128 -12.68 -30.97 -10.35
C GLN A 128 -12.43 -30.20 -9.04
N SER A 129 -11.78 -29.04 -9.10
CA SER A 129 -11.58 -28.16 -7.96
C SER A 129 -12.84 -27.35 -7.62
N LEU A 130 -13.06 -27.06 -6.34
CA LEU A 130 -14.12 -26.13 -5.89
C LEU A 130 -13.91 -24.74 -6.51
N ALA A 131 -14.98 -24.19 -7.08
CA ALA A 131 -15.03 -22.90 -7.74
C ALA A 131 -16.34 -22.17 -7.45
N TYR A 132 -16.34 -20.86 -7.66
CA TYR A 132 -17.52 -20.02 -7.61
C TYR A 132 -18.15 -19.94 -9.01
N LEU A 133 -19.47 -20.00 -9.09
CA LEU A 133 -20.21 -19.67 -10.32
C LEU A 133 -20.46 -18.16 -10.36
N GLY A 134 -20.10 -17.52 -11.48
CA GLY A 134 -20.09 -16.07 -11.59
C GLY A 134 -18.98 -15.42 -10.77
N LEU A 135 -18.64 -14.18 -11.12
CA LEU A 135 -17.62 -13.41 -10.40
C LEU A 135 -18.04 -13.22 -8.92
N PRO A 136 -17.19 -13.58 -7.94
CA PRO A 136 -17.50 -13.33 -6.53
C PRO A 136 -17.60 -11.84 -6.20
N VAL A 137 -18.56 -11.47 -5.35
CA VAL A 137 -18.81 -10.07 -4.99
C VAL A 137 -17.66 -9.45 -4.19
N PHE A 138 -16.92 -10.24 -3.40
CA PHE A 138 -15.78 -9.78 -2.61
C PHE A 138 -14.68 -9.10 -3.45
N TRP A 139 -14.63 -9.33 -4.77
CA TRP A 139 -13.69 -8.63 -5.65
C TRP A 139 -13.88 -7.11 -5.65
N SER A 140 -15.03 -6.60 -5.22
CA SER A 140 -15.30 -5.16 -5.13
C SER A 140 -14.39 -4.42 -4.15
N VAL A 141 -14.16 -4.97 -2.96
CA VAL A 141 -13.25 -4.36 -1.96
C VAL A 141 -11.80 -4.44 -2.46
N LEU A 142 -11.41 -5.55 -3.10
CA LEU A 142 -10.09 -5.69 -3.72
C LEU A 142 -9.90 -4.69 -4.87
N LEU A 143 -10.95 -4.42 -5.65
CA LEU A 143 -10.94 -3.38 -6.66
C LEU A 143 -10.71 -2.00 -6.02
N LEU A 144 -11.38 -1.69 -4.91
CA LEU A 144 -11.18 -0.42 -4.20
C LEU A 144 -9.76 -0.25 -3.64
N LEU A 145 -9.10 -1.34 -3.22
CA LEU A 145 -7.68 -1.31 -2.82
C LEU A 145 -6.75 -0.84 -3.94
N VAL A 146 -7.15 -1.00 -5.20
CA VAL A 146 -6.41 -0.51 -6.37
C VAL A 146 -6.91 0.86 -6.81
N VAL A 147 -8.23 1.05 -6.88
CA VAL A 147 -8.85 2.28 -7.38
C VAL A 147 -8.59 3.47 -6.47
N TYR A 148 -8.67 3.30 -5.15
CA TYR A 148 -8.54 4.43 -4.23
C TYR A 148 -7.15 5.08 -4.28
N PRO A 149 -6.02 4.33 -4.23
CA PRO A 149 -4.71 4.92 -4.45
C PRO A 149 -4.56 5.60 -5.82
N LEU A 150 -5.10 5.00 -6.90
CA LEU A 150 -5.07 5.62 -8.23
C LEU A 150 -5.85 6.94 -8.27
N TYR A 151 -7.00 6.99 -7.61
CA TYR A 151 -7.82 8.19 -7.48
C TYR A 151 -7.05 9.32 -6.78
N LEU A 152 -6.30 9.00 -5.72
CA LEU A 152 -5.48 10.00 -5.01
C LEU A 152 -4.38 10.63 -5.90
N TRP A 153 -3.93 9.93 -6.94
CA TRP A 153 -2.85 10.39 -7.83
C TRP A 153 -3.36 11.06 -9.10
N PHE A 154 -4.32 10.42 -9.76
CA PHE A 154 -4.78 10.80 -11.09
C PHE A 154 -6.09 11.60 -11.05
N GLY A 155 -6.75 11.66 -9.91
CA GLY A 155 -8.08 12.27 -9.77
C GLY A 155 -9.15 11.45 -10.50
N GLN A 156 -10.24 12.14 -10.86
CA GLN A 156 -11.45 11.51 -11.39
C GLN A 156 -11.30 11.09 -12.87
N GLY A 157 -11.03 12.05 -13.76
CA GLY A 157 -10.96 11.95 -15.24
C GLY A 157 -11.07 10.55 -15.87
N LEU A 158 -10.01 10.11 -16.56
CA LEU A 158 -9.99 8.82 -17.27
C LEU A 158 -10.19 7.61 -16.32
N LEU A 159 -9.81 7.75 -15.05
CA LEU A 159 -9.94 6.68 -14.07
C LEU A 159 -11.41 6.28 -13.89
N PHE A 160 -12.32 7.26 -13.75
CA PHE A 160 -13.74 7.00 -13.54
C PHE A 160 -14.41 6.46 -14.80
N ASP A 161 -13.99 6.88 -15.99
CA ASP A 161 -14.48 6.29 -17.25
C ASP A 161 -14.12 4.80 -17.36
N LEU A 162 -12.85 4.46 -17.06
CA LEU A 162 -12.39 3.07 -17.06
C LEU A 162 -13.07 2.26 -15.96
N LEU A 163 -13.28 2.84 -14.78
CA LEU A 163 -13.99 2.19 -13.68
C LEU A 163 -15.45 1.90 -14.04
N THR A 164 -16.11 2.79 -14.77
CA THR A 164 -17.48 2.58 -15.27
C THR A 164 -17.55 1.33 -16.14
N LEU A 165 -16.65 1.23 -17.13
CA LEU A 165 -16.58 0.06 -18.02
C LEU A 165 -16.26 -1.22 -17.22
N LEU A 166 -15.37 -1.13 -16.24
CA LEU A 166 -14.99 -2.26 -15.40
C LEU A 166 -16.14 -2.73 -14.52
N LEU A 167 -16.90 -1.83 -13.89
CA LEU A 167 -18.08 -2.18 -13.08
C LEU A 167 -19.16 -2.85 -13.93
N LEU A 168 -19.40 -2.38 -15.15
CA LEU A 168 -20.32 -3.02 -16.08
C LEU A 168 -19.83 -4.42 -16.49
N ALA A 169 -18.53 -4.57 -16.78
CA ALA A 169 -17.92 -5.86 -17.09
C ALA A 169 -18.01 -6.84 -15.89
N MET A 170 -17.76 -6.36 -14.66
CA MET A 170 -17.94 -7.14 -13.44
C MET A 170 -19.39 -7.56 -13.25
N SER A 171 -20.34 -6.66 -13.48
CA SER A 171 -21.78 -6.94 -13.40
C SER A 171 -22.18 -8.09 -14.34
N LEU A 172 -21.72 -8.01 -15.60
CA LEU A 172 -21.96 -9.08 -16.57
C LEU A 172 -21.30 -10.40 -16.13
N ALA A 173 -20.07 -10.34 -15.62
CA ALA A 173 -19.34 -11.52 -15.13
C ALA A 173 -19.99 -12.16 -13.89
N MET A 174 -20.67 -11.39 -13.04
CA MET A 174 -21.41 -11.90 -11.86
C MET A 174 -22.61 -12.75 -12.26
N VAL A 175 -23.32 -12.38 -13.33
CA VAL A 175 -24.50 -13.11 -13.82
C VAL A 175 -24.18 -14.13 -14.92
N SER A 176 -22.92 -14.18 -15.36
CA SER A 176 -22.44 -15.14 -16.36
C SER A 176 -22.05 -16.48 -15.71
N ARG A 177 -22.18 -17.58 -16.47
CA ARG A 177 -21.86 -18.95 -16.02
C ARG A 177 -20.37 -19.29 -16.03
N PHE A 178 -19.49 -18.31 -15.84
CA PHE A 178 -18.06 -18.55 -15.73
C PHE A 178 -17.71 -19.09 -14.33
N THR A 179 -16.76 -20.01 -14.27
CA THR A 179 -16.27 -20.56 -13.00
C THR A 179 -14.98 -19.86 -12.57
N PHE A 180 -14.99 -19.30 -11.37
CA PHE A 180 -13.84 -18.62 -10.79
C PHE A 180 -13.18 -19.48 -9.71
N HIS A 181 -11.87 -19.62 -9.78
CA HIS A 181 -11.10 -20.41 -8.83
C HIS A 181 -11.24 -19.85 -7.40
N LYS A 182 -11.47 -20.74 -6.45
CA LYS A 182 -11.52 -20.39 -5.03
C LYS A 182 -10.10 -20.25 -4.48
N PHE A 183 -9.82 -19.11 -3.84
CA PHE A 183 -8.55 -18.89 -3.15
C PHE A 183 -8.35 -19.91 -2.02
N ARG A 184 -7.14 -20.46 -1.92
CA ARG A 184 -6.81 -21.57 -0.99
C ARG A 184 -5.89 -21.21 0.16
N SER A 185 -5.35 -19.99 0.23
CA SER A 185 -4.33 -19.63 1.24
C SER A 185 -4.87 -18.61 2.25
N PRO A 186 -5.34 -19.04 3.43
CA PRO A 186 -5.72 -18.14 4.52
C PRO A 186 -4.60 -17.20 4.95
N LYS A 187 -3.34 -17.66 4.89
CA LYS A 187 -2.15 -16.85 5.20
C LYS A 187 -1.99 -15.68 4.22
N LEU A 188 -2.25 -15.92 2.93
CA LEU A 188 -2.19 -14.87 1.91
C LEU A 188 -3.33 -13.87 2.10
N MET A 189 -4.54 -14.33 2.39
CA MET A 189 -5.67 -13.44 2.67
C MET A 189 -5.40 -12.55 3.89
N LEU A 190 -4.90 -13.12 4.99
CA LEU A 190 -4.52 -12.36 6.17
C LEU A 190 -3.41 -11.34 5.87
N ALA A 191 -2.39 -11.73 5.11
CA ALA A 191 -1.29 -10.84 4.76
C ALA A 191 -1.75 -9.67 3.87
N VAL A 192 -2.56 -9.95 2.84
CA VAL A 192 -3.07 -8.93 1.91
C VAL A 192 -4.08 -8.03 2.61
N LEU A 193 -5.16 -8.57 3.17
CA LEU A 193 -6.24 -7.78 3.76
C LEU A 193 -5.81 -7.11 5.06
N GLY A 194 -5.14 -7.84 5.95
CA GLY A 194 -4.63 -7.28 7.20
C GLY A 194 -3.51 -6.26 6.98
N GLY A 195 -2.61 -6.53 6.03
CA GLY A 195 -1.57 -5.59 5.62
C GLY A 195 -2.15 -4.32 5.02
N SER A 196 -3.10 -4.45 4.08
CA SER A 196 -3.80 -3.32 3.48
C SER A 196 -4.60 -2.52 4.51
N ALA A 197 -5.32 -3.16 5.42
CA ALA A 197 -6.05 -2.49 6.49
C ALA A 197 -5.11 -1.66 7.38
N LEU A 198 -3.96 -2.22 7.77
CA LEU A 198 -2.96 -1.50 8.56
C LEU A 198 -2.37 -0.32 7.78
N ILE A 199 -1.99 -0.52 6.51
CA ILE A 199 -1.44 0.55 5.67
C ILE A 199 -2.45 1.69 5.51
N LEU A 200 -3.73 1.37 5.27
CA LEU A 200 -4.79 2.36 5.11
C LEU A 200 -5.10 3.11 6.41
N LEU A 201 -5.07 2.42 7.55
CA LEU A 201 -5.19 3.06 8.87
C LEU A 201 -4.03 4.05 9.09
N LEU A 202 -2.80 3.60 8.81
CA LEU A 202 -1.62 4.46 8.92
C LEU A 202 -1.70 5.65 7.95
N LEU A 203 -2.21 5.44 6.73
CA LEU A 203 -2.44 6.50 5.74
C LEU A 203 -3.47 7.52 6.22
N ASP A 204 -4.56 7.10 6.86
CA ASP A 204 -5.58 8.01 7.37
C ASP A 204 -5.04 8.85 8.55
N ILE A 205 -4.40 8.20 9.53
CA ILE A 205 -3.71 8.87 10.64
C ILE A 205 -2.69 9.87 10.10
N TYR A 206 -1.95 9.46 9.06
CA TYR A 206 -1.00 10.30 8.37
C TYR A 206 -1.67 11.53 7.74
N GLN A 207 -2.66 11.33 6.86
CA GLN A 207 -3.38 12.41 6.18
C GLN A 207 -3.98 13.41 7.18
N HIS A 208 -4.57 12.93 8.27
CA HIS A 208 -5.14 13.78 9.30
C HIS A 208 -4.07 14.62 10.02
N GLN A 209 -2.92 14.04 10.38
CA GLN A 209 -1.81 14.80 10.98
C GLN A 209 -1.21 15.82 10.00
N THR A 210 -1.24 15.50 8.71
CA THR A 210 -0.66 16.33 7.65
C THR A 210 -1.58 17.51 7.35
N LEU A 211 -2.88 17.32 7.21
CA LEU A 211 -3.85 18.38 6.97
C LEU A 211 -3.89 19.40 8.11
N THR A 212 -3.81 18.96 9.37
CA THR A 212 -3.75 19.87 10.52
C THR A 212 -2.47 20.69 10.57
N THR A 213 -1.37 20.17 10.01
CA THR A 213 -0.08 20.86 9.98
C THR A 213 0.04 21.80 8.77
N TYR A 214 -0.42 21.38 7.58
CA TYR A 214 -0.31 22.16 6.35
C TYR A 214 -1.21 23.39 6.33
N GLN A 215 -2.37 23.34 6.98
CA GLN A 215 -3.23 24.53 7.14
C GLN A 215 -2.56 25.66 7.94
N GLN A 216 -1.43 25.41 8.63
CA GLN A 216 -0.74 26.43 9.43
C GLN A 216 0.51 27.05 8.77
N GLN A 217 1.10 26.48 7.70
CA GLN A 217 2.40 26.98 7.18
C GLN A 217 2.57 26.82 5.66
N LEU A 218 2.06 27.79 4.90
CA LEU A 218 2.32 27.94 3.47
C LEU A 218 3.18 29.19 3.19
N THR A 219 4.31 29.29 3.89
CA THR A 219 5.33 30.33 3.66
C THR A 219 6.41 29.82 2.70
N LEU A 220 7.02 30.71 1.91
CA LEU A 220 8.13 30.39 1.00
C LEU A 220 9.30 29.70 1.73
N SER A 221 9.49 30.01 3.02
CA SER A 221 10.49 29.36 3.88
C SER A 221 10.17 27.89 4.15
N ALA A 222 8.91 27.51 4.34
CA ALA A 222 8.51 26.11 4.53
C ALA A 222 8.80 25.24 3.30
N LEU A 223 8.60 25.80 2.09
CA LEU A 223 8.88 25.11 0.83
C LEU A 223 10.37 24.77 0.63
N LEU A 224 11.28 25.55 1.23
CA LEU A 224 12.73 25.32 1.15
C LEU A 224 13.27 24.54 2.35
N LEU A 225 12.73 24.77 3.55
CA LEU A 225 13.21 24.14 4.78
C LEU A 225 12.75 22.68 4.91
N TRP A 226 11.51 22.34 4.53
CA TRP A 226 11.02 20.97 4.66
C TRP A 226 11.77 19.94 3.80
N PRO A 227 12.08 20.19 2.51
CA PRO A 227 12.94 19.29 1.75
C PRO A 227 14.31 19.10 2.41
N LEU A 228 14.90 20.16 2.96
CA LEU A 228 16.20 20.10 3.63
C LEU A 228 16.15 19.23 4.90
N GLN A 229 15.10 19.37 5.70
CA GLN A 229 14.87 18.56 6.90
C GLN A 229 14.79 17.05 6.57
N LEU A 230 14.27 16.69 5.40
CA LEU A 230 14.14 15.29 4.97
C LEU A 230 15.36 14.75 4.26
N ILE A 231 16.02 15.57 3.44
CA ILE A 231 17.21 15.16 2.66
C ILE A 231 18.45 15.02 3.56
N LEU A 232 18.64 15.92 4.53
CA LEU A 232 19.84 15.92 5.37
C LEU A 232 20.05 14.59 6.14
N PRO A 233 19.02 14.01 6.79
CA PRO A 233 19.13 12.69 7.40
C PRO A 233 19.55 11.59 6.43
N VAL A 234 19.04 11.61 5.19
CA VAL A 234 19.39 10.62 4.16
C VAL A 234 20.87 10.76 3.77
N ILE A 235 21.35 11.99 3.63
CA ILE A 235 22.77 12.27 3.33
C ILE A 235 23.65 11.69 4.43
N VAL A 236 23.36 12.02 5.69
CA VAL A 236 24.11 11.54 6.86
C VAL A 236 23.99 10.01 6.97
N GLY A 237 22.80 9.47 6.71
CA GLY A 237 22.53 8.04 6.65
C GLY A 237 23.41 7.31 5.64
N GLY A 238 23.52 7.86 4.42
CA GLY A 238 24.36 7.33 3.36
C GLY A 238 25.85 7.36 3.71
N VAL A 239 26.34 8.44 4.32
CA VAL A 239 27.72 8.55 4.80
C VAL A 239 28.00 7.53 5.90
N GLY A 240 27.10 7.42 6.89
CA GLY A 240 27.20 6.45 8.00
C GLY A 240 27.19 5.01 7.50
N HIS A 241 26.31 4.68 6.56
CA HIS A 241 26.28 3.39 5.89
C HIS A 241 27.61 3.09 5.18
N MET A 242 28.14 4.03 4.38
CA MET A 242 29.41 3.84 3.67
C MET A 242 30.61 3.65 4.61
N TRP A 243 30.66 4.42 5.70
CA TRP A 243 31.66 4.23 6.74
C TRP A 243 31.56 2.84 7.37
N SER A 244 30.34 2.38 7.68
CA SER A 244 30.08 1.07 8.28
C SER A 244 30.43 -0.09 7.34
N VAL A 245 30.22 0.08 6.03
CA VAL A 245 30.70 -0.85 4.99
C VAL A 245 32.23 -0.93 4.99
N LYS A 246 32.92 0.21 5.11
CA LYS A 246 34.40 0.26 5.16
C LYS A 246 34.97 -0.40 6.44
N GLN A 247 34.29 -0.23 7.58
CA GLN A 247 34.68 -0.84 8.86
C GLN A 247 34.19 -2.29 9.04
N GLN A 248 33.54 -2.87 8.03
CA GLN A 248 33.01 -4.23 8.06
C GLN A 248 32.05 -4.55 9.23
N HIS A 249 31.26 -3.57 9.68
CA HIS A 249 30.21 -3.84 10.66
C HIS A 249 29.13 -4.79 10.11
N LEU A 250 28.51 -5.57 11.00
CA LEU A 250 27.48 -6.57 10.69
C LEU A 250 27.87 -7.52 9.54
N PRO A 251 29.00 -8.25 9.64
CA PRO A 251 29.51 -9.09 8.55
C PRO A 251 28.54 -10.24 8.20
N SER A 252 27.72 -10.70 9.16
CA SER A 252 26.70 -11.73 8.95
C SER A 252 25.62 -11.33 7.93
N LEU A 253 25.38 -10.04 7.73
CA LEU A 253 24.36 -9.51 6.82
C LEU A 253 24.91 -9.11 5.44
N THR A 254 26.15 -9.46 5.13
CA THR A 254 26.77 -9.19 3.82
C THR A 254 26.19 -10.03 2.67
N GLN A 255 25.24 -10.91 2.97
CA GLN A 255 24.55 -11.71 1.96
C GLN A 255 23.81 -10.81 0.95
N PRO A 256 23.96 -11.07 -0.36
CA PRO A 256 23.26 -10.32 -1.38
C PRO A 256 21.76 -10.62 -1.31
N ILE A 257 20.93 -9.59 -1.53
CA ILE A 257 19.46 -9.73 -1.60
C ILE A 257 19.10 -10.74 -2.68
N HIS A 258 19.69 -10.56 -3.88
CA HIS A 258 19.62 -11.54 -4.96
C HIS A 258 20.76 -11.32 -5.96
N ALA A 259 21.79 -12.18 -5.93
CA ALA A 259 23.03 -11.98 -6.70
C ALA A 259 22.79 -11.88 -8.21
N LYS A 260 21.93 -12.73 -8.78
CA LYS A 260 21.65 -12.75 -10.23
C LYS A 260 20.84 -11.55 -10.71
N TRP A 261 19.97 -11.00 -9.86
CA TRP A 261 19.04 -9.95 -10.27
C TRP A 261 19.58 -8.56 -9.96
N PHE A 262 20.22 -8.37 -8.81
CA PHE A 262 20.65 -7.05 -8.36
C PHE A 262 22.18 -6.92 -8.24
N GLY A 263 22.92 -8.03 -8.31
CA GLY A 263 24.37 -8.07 -8.12
C GLY A 263 24.78 -8.32 -6.67
N ALA A 264 26.05 -8.70 -6.48
CA ALA A 264 26.59 -9.07 -5.16
C ALA A 264 26.65 -7.91 -4.16
N ASN A 265 26.70 -6.66 -4.63
CA ASN A 265 26.88 -5.49 -3.77
C ASN A 265 25.58 -4.99 -3.11
N LYS A 266 24.41 -5.45 -3.56
CA LYS A 266 23.12 -5.10 -2.96
C LYS A 266 22.80 -6.11 -1.87
N THR A 267 23.12 -5.76 -0.63
CA THR A 267 23.11 -6.65 0.54
C THR A 267 22.06 -6.27 1.56
N TRP A 268 21.61 -7.23 2.38
CA TRP A 268 20.70 -6.97 3.50
C TRP A 268 21.30 -6.02 4.54
N ARG A 269 22.62 -6.09 4.74
CA ARG A 269 23.37 -5.11 5.55
C ARG A 269 23.14 -3.69 5.04
N GLY A 270 23.24 -3.47 3.73
CA GLY A 270 23.07 -2.14 3.14
C GLY A 270 21.68 -1.57 3.40
N VAL A 271 20.64 -2.39 3.21
CA VAL A 271 19.25 -2.03 3.51
C VAL A 271 19.09 -1.62 4.97
N LEU A 272 19.51 -2.49 5.90
CA LEU A 272 19.33 -2.27 7.32
C LEU A 272 20.12 -1.06 7.83
N LEU A 273 21.39 -0.94 7.44
CA LEU A 273 22.24 0.16 7.90
C LEU A 273 21.84 1.50 7.29
N MET A 274 21.45 1.54 6.02
CA MET A 274 20.97 2.77 5.41
C MET A 274 19.72 3.30 6.13
N SER A 275 18.74 2.42 6.37
CA SER A 275 17.55 2.78 7.15
C SER A 275 17.89 3.21 8.58
N ALA A 276 18.70 2.42 9.30
CA ALA A 276 19.02 2.70 10.70
C ALA A 276 19.80 4.02 10.88
N TYR A 277 20.84 4.26 10.07
CA TYR A 277 21.59 5.52 10.15
C TYR A 277 20.76 6.72 9.72
N THR A 278 19.88 6.57 8.73
CA THR A 278 18.98 7.66 8.32
C THR A 278 17.98 8.00 9.42
N GLY A 279 17.42 6.99 10.10
CA GLY A 279 16.54 7.20 11.25
C GLY A 279 17.24 7.86 12.43
N LEU A 280 18.46 7.42 12.76
CA LEU A 280 19.29 8.04 13.79
C LEU A 280 19.63 9.49 13.43
N ALA A 281 20.00 9.75 12.18
CA ALA A 281 20.29 11.10 11.71
C ALA A 281 19.05 12.00 11.74
N ALA A 282 17.87 11.47 11.43
CA ALA A 282 16.61 12.20 11.54
C ALA A 282 16.34 12.58 13.00
N TRP A 283 16.47 11.63 13.92
CA TRP A 283 16.32 11.89 15.35
C TRP A 283 17.31 12.93 15.88
N LEU A 284 18.59 12.84 15.53
CA LEU A 284 19.59 13.84 15.92
C LEU A 284 19.28 15.21 15.31
N SER A 285 18.85 15.25 14.05
CA SER A 285 18.48 16.49 13.41
C SER A 285 17.25 17.12 14.05
N TYR A 286 16.28 16.34 14.55
CA TYR A 286 15.15 16.86 15.32
C TYR A 286 15.61 17.74 16.49
N LEU A 287 16.60 17.26 17.24
CA LEU A 287 17.17 18.00 18.37
C LEU A 287 17.82 19.30 17.91
N LEU A 288 18.52 19.29 16.78
CA LEU A 288 19.12 20.50 16.19
C LEU A 288 18.04 21.49 15.73
N TRP A 289 17.01 21.02 15.05
CA TRP A 289 15.90 21.85 14.58
C TRP A 289 15.11 22.46 15.75
N ALA A 290 14.98 21.73 16.85
CA ALA A 290 14.37 22.22 18.08
C ALA A 290 15.17 23.36 18.72
N LEU A 291 16.52 23.32 18.67
CA LEU A 291 17.37 24.42 19.12
C LEU A 291 17.23 25.69 18.26
N LEU A 292 16.77 25.55 17.03
CA LEU A 292 16.64 26.65 16.06
C LEU A 292 15.19 27.16 15.93
N ASP A 293 14.26 26.67 16.75
CA ASP A 293 12.81 26.93 16.62
C ASP A 293 12.23 26.57 15.23
N LEU A 294 12.88 25.64 14.51
CA LEU A 294 12.49 25.16 13.18
C LEU A 294 11.96 23.72 13.26
N ASN A 295 11.17 23.41 14.28
CA ASN A 295 10.74 22.05 14.55
C ASN A 295 10.04 21.42 13.34
N PRO A 296 10.42 20.18 12.96
CA PRO A 296 9.64 19.41 12.03
C PRO A 296 8.21 19.25 12.57
N PRO A 297 7.22 19.10 11.69
CA PRO A 297 5.82 18.96 12.11
C PRO A 297 5.52 17.68 12.88
N TRP A 298 6.48 16.75 12.90
CA TRP A 298 6.36 15.46 13.59
C TRP A 298 7.10 15.46 14.92
N ASN A 299 6.63 14.66 15.88
CA ASN A 299 7.40 14.42 17.10
C ASN A 299 8.73 13.69 16.81
N SER A 300 9.64 13.70 17.78
CA SER A 300 11.00 13.14 17.63
C SER A 300 11.04 11.68 17.19
N LEU A 301 10.16 10.84 17.73
CA LEU A 301 10.10 9.41 17.40
C LEU A 301 9.56 9.21 15.98
N THR A 302 8.46 9.89 15.63
CA THR A 302 7.88 9.83 14.29
C THR A 302 8.89 10.30 13.25
N PHE A 303 9.63 11.38 13.51
CA PHE A 303 10.65 11.86 12.58
C PHE A 303 11.80 10.87 12.40
N ALA A 304 12.21 10.17 13.46
CA ALA A 304 13.18 9.08 13.38
C ALA A 304 12.67 7.92 12.50
N LEU A 305 11.40 7.53 12.67
CA LEU A 305 10.76 6.47 11.87
C LEU A 305 10.61 6.87 10.40
N ILE A 306 10.28 8.14 10.13
CA ILE A 306 10.30 8.73 8.78
C ILE A 306 11.70 8.62 8.18
N GLY A 307 12.74 8.93 8.95
CA GLY A 307 14.13 8.72 8.54
C GLY A 307 14.43 7.26 8.19
N CYS A 308 14.00 6.29 9.00
CA CYS A 308 14.14 4.87 8.66
C CYS A 308 13.46 4.52 7.33
N GLY A 309 12.24 5.02 7.13
CA GLY A 309 11.46 4.84 5.91
C GLY A 309 12.13 5.46 4.68
N LEU A 310 12.68 6.66 4.80
CA LEU A 310 13.44 7.33 3.74
C LEU A 310 14.71 6.55 3.36
N GLY A 311 15.44 6.03 4.34
CA GLY A 311 16.60 5.17 4.08
C GLY A 311 16.20 3.85 3.40
N LEU A 312 15.03 3.29 3.74
CA LEU A 312 14.51 2.11 3.07
C LEU A 312 14.12 2.43 1.62
N ALA A 313 13.36 3.51 1.42
CA ALA A 313 12.93 3.98 0.10
C ALA A 313 14.12 4.26 -0.83
N TYR A 314 15.20 4.86 -0.29
CA TYR A 314 16.48 5.02 -0.97
C TYR A 314 16.98 3.68 -1.52
N THR A 315 17.12 2.67 -0.65
CA THR A 315 17.69 1.37 -1.05
C THR A 315 16.81 0.57 -2.00
N LEU A 316 15.48 0.64 -1.84
CA LEU A 316 14.54 -0.05 -2.72
C LEU A 316 14.54 0.55 -4.12
N ALA A 317 14.64 1.88 -4.24
CA ALA A 317 14.62 2.56 -5.52
C ALA A 317 15.89 2.34 -6.36
N GLU A 318 17.01 1.92 -5.74
CA GLU A 318 18.21 1.49 -6.47
C GLU A 318 18.07 0.10 -7.13
N LEU A 319 17.09 -0.73 -6.71
CA LEU A 319 16.96 -2.12 -7.18
C LEU A 319 16.51 -2.22 -8.66
N PRO A 320 15.50 -1.46 -9.15
CA PRO A 320 15.11 -1.50 -10.56
C PRO A 320 16.25 -1.16 -11.52
N ASN A 321 17.05 -0.13 -11.19
CA ASN A 321 18.23 0.25 -11.97
C ASN A 321 19.29 -0.87 -11.95
N SER A 322 19.53 -1.47 -10.78
CA SER A 322 20.44 -2.62 -10.66
C SER A 322 19.99 -3.83 -11.49
N TRP A 323 18.67 -4.06 -11.58
CA TRP A 323 18.09 -5.13 -12.39
C TRP A 323 18.23 -4.87 -13.89
N LEU A 324 17.96 -3.65 -14.36
CA LEU A 324 18.15 -3.25 -15.75
C LEU A 324 19.61 -3.44 -16.18
N LYS A 325 20.56 -3.03 -15.33
CA LYS A 325 22.00 -3.22 -15.59
C LYS A 325 22.37 -4.69 -15.80
N ARG A 326 21.74 -5.63 -15.07
CA ARG A 326 21.98 -7.07 -15.26
C ARG A 326 21.40 -7.62 -16.57
N ARG A 327 20.38 -6.97 -17.16
CA ARG A 327 19.83 -7.33 -18.47
C ARG A 327 20.64 -6.78 -19.64
N CYS A 328 21.44 -5.76 -19.38
CA CYS A 328 22.39 -5.19 -20.34
C CYS A 328 23.82 -5.71 -20.14
N ASP A 329 24.00 -6.84 -19.43
CA ASP A 329 25.29 -7.48 -19.15
C ASP A 329 26.35 -6.58 -18.48
N ILE A 330 25.92 -5.52 -17.78
CA ILE A 330 26.81 -4.65 -17.01
C ILE A 330 27.14 -5.34 -15.68
N PRO A 331 28.42 -5.48 -15.26
CA PRO A 331 28.79 -6.15 -14.01
C PRO A 331 28.49 -5.34 -12.74
N PRO A 332 28.35 -5.98 -11.56
CA PRO A 332 28.13 -5.29 -10.29
C PRO A 332 29.28 -4.34 -9.93
N GLY A 333 28.97 -3.07 -9.68
CA GLY A 333 30.00 -2.06 -9.33
C GLY A 333 30.81 -1.52 -10.52
N GLY A 334 30.60 -2.03 -11.74
CA GLY A 334 31.16 -1.43 -12.94
C GLY A 334 30.39 -0.18 -13.36
N ALA A 335 31.11 0.87 -13.77
CA ALA A 335 30.52 1.89 -14.63
C ALA A 335 30.12 1.22 -15.96
N ALA A 336 29.05 1.69 -16.60
CA ALA A 336 28.73 1.24 -17.96
C ALA A 336 29.99 1.38 -18.84
N ASP A 337 30.31 0.32 -19.59
CA ASP A 337 31.55 0.21 -20.36
C ASP A 337 31.80 1.45 -21.24
N GLN A 338 33.06 1.83 -21.45
CA GLN A 338 33.41 3.08 -22.16
C GLN A 338 32.81 3.14 -23.58
N ASN A 339 32.47 1.99 -24.16
CA ASN A 339 31.89 1.80 -25.50
C ASN A 339 30.36 1.56 -25.53
N SER A 340 29.64 1.66 -24.41
CA SER A 340 28.18 1.46 -24.42
C SER A 340 27.44 2.73 -24.84
N ALA A 341 26.57 2.63 -25.86
CA ALA A 341 25.64 3.69 -26.28
C ALA A 341 24.73 4.20 -25.14
N TYR A 342 24.61 3.45 -24.05
CA TYR A 342 23.73 3.73 -22.91
C TYR A 342 24.46 4.31 -21.69
N ARG A 343 25.75 4.64 -21.79
CA ARG A 343 26.55 5.16 -20.67
C ARG A 343 25.93 6.41 -20.04
N GLY A 344 25.54 7.40 -20.86
CA GLY A 344 24.92 8.63 -20.36
C GLY A 344 23.59 8.37 -19.64
N LEU A 345 22.78 7.45 -20.18
CA LEU A 345 21.50 7.05 -19.60
C LEU A 345 21.68 6.40 -18.22
N PHE A 346 22.59 5.43 -18.10
CA PHE A 346 22.81 4.75 -16.81
C PHE A 346 23.48 5.64 -15.76
N ILE A 347 24.34 6.58 -16.17
CA ILE A 347 24.89 7.59 -15.24
C ILE A 347 23.76 8.49 -14.73
N ALA A 348 22.85 8.94 -15.60
CA ALA A 348 21.70 9.74 -15.18
C ALA A 348 20.77 8.95 -14.24
N LEU A 349 20.47 7.69 -14.59
CA LEU A 349 19.64 6.80 -13.76
C LEU A 349 20.28 6.51 -12.39
N ASP A 350 21.60 6.35 -12.30
CA ASP A 350 22.35 6.15 -11.04
C ASP A 350 22.34 7.36 -10.10
N GLN A 351 22.00 8.55 -10.60
CA GLN A 351 21.85 9.74 -9.77
C GLN A 351 20.39 10.05 -9.44
N LEU A 352 19.45 9.51 -10.22
CA LEU A 352 18.01 9.74 -10.08
C LEU A 352 17.29 8.62 -9.33
N ASP A 353 17.81 7.40 -9.32
CA ASP A 353 17.14 6.23 -8.74
C ASP A 353 16.75 6.43 -7.27
N SER A 354 17.72 6.80 -6.44
CA SER A 354 17.53 7.06 -5.03
C SER A 354 16.65 8.28 -4.76
N THR A 355 16.74 9.33 -5.57
CA THR A 355 15.98 10.57 -5.39
C THR A 355 14.53 10.42 -5.81
N ILE A 356 14.25 9.59 -6.83
CA ILE A 356 12.90 9.13 -7.17
C ILE A 356 12.31 8.35 -5.99
N GLY A 357 13.06 7.42 -5.40
CA GLY A 357 12.62 6.66 -4.23
C GLY A 357 12.21 7.55 -3.06
N ILE A 358 13.06 8.51 -2.71
CA ILE A 358 12.78 9.48 -1.64
C ILE A 358 11.59 10.38 -2.01
N SER A 359 11.54 10.90 -3.23
CA SER A 359 10.46 11.78 -3.69
C SER A 359 9.11 11.07 -3.67
N LEU A 360 9.06 9.81 -4.12
CA LEU A 360 7.87 8.96 -4.00
C LEU A 360 7.52 8.70 -2.53
N PHE A 361 8.48 8.37 -1.67
CA PHE A 361 8.18 8.20 -0.25
C PHE A 361 7.61 9.49 0.36
N CYS A 362 8.19 10.65 0.03
CA CYS A 362 7.70 11.94 0.50
C CYS A 362 6.31 12.28 -0.03
N GLY A 363 6.00 12.02 -1.30
CA GLY A 363 4.67 12.29 -1.85
C GLY A 363 3.61 11.30 -1.33
N LEU A 364 3.96 10.02 -1.23
CA LEU A 364 3.00 8.94 -0.98
C LEU A 364 2.78 8.66 0.49
N MET A 365 3.88 8.55 1.23
CA MET A 365 3.85 8.24 2.66
C MET A 365 3.79 9.52 3.48
N LEU A 366 4.39 10.60 2.96
CA LEU A 366 4.47 11.88 3.66
C LEU A 366 3.59 13.00 3.05
N GLY A 367 2.67 12.70 2.13
CA GLY A 367 1.69 13.65 1.60
C GLY A 367 2.25 15.01 1.15
N TYR A 368 3.54 15.09 0.82
CA TYR A 368 4.17 16.36 0.47
C TYR A 368 3.65 16.82 -0.89
N PRO A 369 3.42 18.13 -1.07
CA PRO A 369 2.91 18.66 -2.33
C PRO A 369 3.89 18.33 -3.45
N LEU A 370 3.36 18.23 -4.66
CA LEU A 370 4.15 17.94 -5.85
C LEU A 370 5.34 18.88 -6.00
N SER A 371 5.21 20.15 -5.60
CA SER A 371 6.29 21.13 -5.58
C SER A 371 7.48 20.69 -4.72
N THR A 372 7.24 20.22 -3.49
CA THR A 372 8.29 19.67 -2.62
C THR A 372 8.91 18.40 -3.22
N CYS A 373 8.09 17.52 -3.78
CA CYS A 373 8.56 16.30 -4.43
C CYS A 373 9.47 16.61 -5.64
N VAL A 374 9.13 17.63 -6.44
CA VAL A 374 9.92 18.12 -7.57
C VAL A 374 11.23 18.76 -7.07
N ILE A 375 11.18 19.56 -6.00
CA ILE A 375 12.39 20.15 -5.40
C ILE A 375 13.35 19.05 -4.95
N ILE A 376 12.85 18.00 -4.28
CA ILE A 376 13.66 16.85 -3.87
C ILE A 376 14.27 16.14 -5.08
N LEU A 377 13.48 15.94 -6.14
CA LEU A 377 13.93 15.26 -7.36
C LEU A 377 15.04 16.03 -8.09
N VAL A 378 15.00 17.37 -8.05
CA VAL A 378 16.01 18.24 -8.69
C VAL A 378 17.23 18.48 -7.80
N ALA A 379 17.03 18.73 -6.50
CA ALA A 379 18.11 19.02 -5.56
C ALA A 379 18.86 17.75 -5.12
N GLY A 380 18.19 16.60 -5.08
CA GLY A 380 18.76 15.32 -4.67
C GLY A 380 19.97 14.89 -5.50
N PRO A 381 19.91 14.89 -6.85
CA PRO A 381 21.05 14.49 -7.68
C PRO A 381 22.26 15.43 -7.51
N LEU A 382 22.02 16.74 -7.38
CA LEU A 382 23.07 17.74 -7.15
C LEU A 382 23.79 17.52 -5.83
N THR A 383 23.02 17.26 -4.75
CA THR A 383 23.58 16.98 -3.43
C THR A 383 24.31 15.63 -3.40
N ALA A 384 23.74 14.58 -3.99
CA ALA A 384 24.36 13.27 -4.11
C ALA A 384 25.72 13.32 -4.85
N LEU A 385 25.80 14.07 -5.96
CA LEU A 385 27.05 14.28 -6.69
C LEU A 385 28.11 14.99 -5.84
N ALA A 386 27.72 16.03 -5.09
CA ALA A 386 28.64 16.75 -4.19
C ALA A 386 29.20 15.83 -3.10
N ILE A 387 28.33 15.02 -2.48
CA ILE A 387 28.72 14.09 -1.41
C ILE A 387 29.61 12.97 -1.95
N LYS A 388 29.28 12.37 -3.10
CA LYS A 388 30.09 11.32 -3.72
C LYS A 388 31.51 11.82 -4.03
N ARG A 389 31.64 13.04 -4.55
CA ARG A 389 32.94 13.71 -4.74
C ARG A 389 33.69 13.89 -3.42
N TRP A 390 33.01 14.33 -2.37
CA TRP A 390 33.62 14.50 -1.04
C TRP A 390 34.08 13.17 -0.44
N LEU A 391 33.26 12.12 -0.51
CA LEU A 391 33.59 10.78 -0.02
C LEU A 391 34.79 10.17 -0.75
N TYR A 392 34.91 10.40 -2.07
CA TYR A 392 36.08 10.00 -2.85
C TYR A 392 37.35 10.71 -2.35
N HIS A 393 37.30 12.03 -2.15
CA HIS A 393 38.44 12.78 -1.60
C HIS A 393 38.83 12.34 -0.18
N LYS A 394 37.87 11.86 0.61
CA LYS A 394 38.11 11.28 1.94
C LYS A 394 38.45 9.78 1.91
N GLN A 395 38.65 9.19 0.74
CA GLN A 395 38.97 7.76 0.55
C GLN A 395 37.94 6.81 1.21
N LEU A 396 36.70 7.25 1.34
CA LEU A 396 35.57 6.45 1.84
C LEU A 396 34.83 5.73 0.71
N LYS A 397 35.04 6.14 -0.55
CA LYS A 397 34.48 5.51 -1.76
C LYS A 397 35.55 5.37 -2.83
N SER A 398 35.50 4.28 -3.60
CA SER A 398 36.47 3.97 -4.67
C SER A 398 36.21 4.68 -6.00
N SER A 399 35.04 5.29 -6.20
CA SER A 399 34.63 5.98 -7.44
C SER A 399 34.11 7.38 -7.15
N GLN A 400 34.37 8.31 -8.08
CA GLN A 400 33.90 9.70 -8.05
C GLN A 400 32.41 9.85 -8.40
N PHE A 401 31.79 8.83 -9.01
CA PHE A 401 30.42 8.86 -9.54
C PHE A 401 29.47 7.91 -8.81
#